data_AF-A0A382QVW2-F1
#
_entry.id   AF-A0A382QVW2-F1
#
_cell.length_a   1.000
_cell.length_b   1.000
_cell.length_c   1.000
_cell.angle_alpha   90.00
_cell.angle_beta   90.00
_cell.angle_gamma   90.00
#
_symmetry.space_group_name_H-M   'P 1'
#
loop_
_entity.id
_entity.type
_entity.pdbx_description
1 polymer ?
#
loop_
_entity_poly.entity_id
_entity_poly.type
_entity_poly.pdbx_seq_one_letter_code
_entity_poly.pdbx_strand_id
1 'polypeptide(L)'
;MTLWGNKDTVYSTGNVNVDVSTGVVTKESGSIAWTSGNGVKVGQVITVDGTAEGVIQSIDSATQLTITKEHLPASDISDKGYVISEKPKSTLFDSKYSAGDIFGVDE
;
A
#
# COMPACT_ATOMS: atom_id res chain seq x y z
N MET A 1 -18.08 4.74 -23.45
CA MET A 1 -17.96 4.06 -22.14
C MET A 1 -16.53 3.59 -22.01
N THR A 2 -15.69 4.29 -21.25
CA THR A 2 -14.31 3.82 -21.02
C THR A 2 -14.33 2.95 -19.77
N LEU A 3 -14.27 1.64 -20.02
CA LEU A 3 -14.27 0.54 -19.04
C LEU A 3 -12.94 0.47 -18.26
N TRP A 4 -12.50 1.55 -17.65
CA TRP A 4 -11.48 1.48 -16.62
C TRP A 4 -11.79 2.43 -15.47
N GLY A 5 -12.62 1.94 -14.55
CA GLY A 5 -12.74 2.47 -13.20
C GLY A 5 -11.60 2.01 -12.29
N ASN A 6 -10.35 2.01 -12.78
CA ASN A 6 -9.20 1.69 -11.92
C ASN A 6 -8.55 3.02 -11.54
N LYS A 7 -8.91 3.57 -10.38
CA LYS A 7 -8.15 4.67 -9.77
C LYS A 7 -6.75 4.15 -9.45
N ASP A 8 -5.83 4.28 -10.41
CA ASP A 8 -4.41 3.86 -10.31
C ASP A 8 -3.66 4.59 -9.17
N THR A 9 -4.20 5.72 -8.73
CA THR A 9 -3.82 6.37 -7.48
C THR A 9 -5.09 6.89 -6.81
N VAL A 10 -5.40 6.35 -5.63
CA VAL A 10 -6.51 6.84 -4.83
C VAL A 10 -6.07 8.14 -4.15
N TYR A 11 -4.87 8.19 -3.55
CA TYR A 11 -4.31 9.39 -2.89
C TYR A 11 -2.78 9.42 -2.85
N SER A 12 -2.18 10.61 -2.96
CA SER A 12 -0.73 10.85 -2.88
C SER A 12 -0.39 12.26 -2.37
N THR A 13 -1.02 12.70 -1.28
CA THR A 13 -0.80 14.05 -0.72
C THR A 13 -0.34 13.98 0.72
N GLY A 14 0.97 13.93 0.93
CA GLY A 14 1.60 14.04 2.25
C GLY A 14 2.69 13.00 2.51
N ASN A 15 3.22 13.05 3.73
CA ASN A 15 4.29 12.20 4.23
C ASN A 15 3.79 11.35 5.39
N VAL A 16 4.36 10.16 5.54
CA VAL A 16 4.03 9.20 6.59
C VAL A 16 5.29 8.65 7.25
N ASN A 17 5.09 8.18 8.46
CA ASN A 17 6.05 7.39 9.21
C ASN A 17 5.53 5.96 9.29
N VAL A 18 6.38 4.97 9.04
CA VAL A 18 6.06 3.55 9.12
C VAL A 18 6.96 2.92 10.17
N ASP A 19 6.34 2.39 11.22
CA ASP A 19 6.99 1.47 12.14
C ASP A 19 6.94 0.07 11.53
N VAL A 20 8.07 -0.43 11.05
CA VAL A 20 8.12 -1.73 10.35
C VAL A 20 8.01 -2.90 11.32
N SER A 21 8.28 -2.68 12.61
CA SER A 21 8.16 -3.70 13.65
C SER A 21 6.70 -3.96 14.02
N THR A 22 5.88 -2.90 14.07
CA THR A 22 4.46 -2.98 14.43
C THR A 22 3.55 -2.99 13.19
N GLY A 23 4.02 -2.50 12.05
CA GLY A 23 3.23 -2.30 10.84
C GLY A 23 2.31 -1.07 10.94
N VAL A 24 2.61 -0.15 11.85
CA VAL A 24 1.81 1.06 12.06
C VAL A 24 2.30 2.16 11.14
N VAL A 25 1.39 2.70 10.33
CA VAL A 25 1.60 3.89 9.52
C VAL A 25 0.95 5.08 10.21
N THR A 26 1.73 6.10 10.49
CA THR A 26 1.25 7.35 11.10
C THR A 26 1.42 8.49 10.10
N LYS A 27 0.39 9.31 9.94
CA LYS A 27 0.45 10.49 9.08
C LYS A 27 1.30 11.56 9.73
N GLU A 28 2.32 12.02 9.02
CA GLU A 28 3.12 13.19 9.41
C GLU A 28 2.47 14.43 8.81
N SER A 29 2.33 14.44 7.48
CA SER A 29 1.83 15.59 6.73
C SER A 29 0.70 15.21 5.77
N GLY A 30 -0.05 16.20 5.30
CA GLY A 30 -1.15 16.04 4.36
C GLY A 30 -2.53 16.28 4.95
N SER A 31 -3.40 16.90 4.14
CA SER A 31 -4.72 17.39 4.58
C SER A 31 -5.81 16.33 4.60
N ILE A 32 -5.56 15.13 4.06
CA ILE A 32 -6.56 14.07 3.98
C ILE A 32 -6.63 13.32 5.32
N ALA A 33 -7.84 13.17 5.83
CA ALA A 33 -8.14 12.24 6.92
C ALA A 33 -8.28 10.82 6.36
N TRP A 34 -7.62 9.84 6.98
CA TRP A 34 -7.75 8.43 6.61
C TRP A 34 -9.05 7.86 7.16
N THR A 35 -10.12 8.04 6.41
CA THR A 35 -11.46 7.55 6.75
C THR A 35 -12.13 6.93 5.52
N SER A 36 -13.12 6.06 5.75
CA SER A 36 -13.93 5.47 4.68
C SER A 36 -14.66 6.52 3.85
N GLY A 37 -15.09 7.62 4.47
CA GLY A 37 -15.71 8.77 3.78
C GLY A 37 -14.75 9.46 2.80
N ASN A 38 -13.44 9.37 3.05
CA ASN A 38 -12.41 9.84 2.15
C ASN A 38 -11.90 8.74 1.22
N GLY A 39 -12.57 7.59 1.10
CA GLY A 39 -12.19 6.52 0.18
C GLY A 39 -10.97 5.68 0.61
N VAL A 40 -10.46 5.87 1.84
CA VAL A 40 -9.47 4.96 2.45
C VAL A 40 -10.22 3.79 3.07
N LYS A 41 -9.91 2.57 2.66
CA LYS A 41 -10.58 1.35 3.14
C LYS A 41 -9.58 0.21 3.35
N VAL A 42 -9.92 -0.66 4.28
CA VAL A 42 -9.19 -1.91 4.52
C VAL A 42 -9.13 -2.73 3.23
N GLY A 43 -7.95 -3.32 2.96
CA GLY A 43 -7.67 -4.10 1.76
C GLY A 43 -7.06 -3.30 0.60
N GLN A 44 -6.98 -1.97 0.70
CA GLN A 44 -6.18 -1.14 -0.22
C GLN A 44 -4.68 -1.29 0.08
N VAL A 45 -3.87 -0.93 -0.91
CA VAL A 45 -2.41 -1.00 -0.86
C VAL A 45 -1.86 0.39 -0.62
N ILE A 46 -1.00 0.53 0.37
CA ILE A 46 -0.18 1.72 0.55
C ILE A 46 1.26 1.42 0.13
N THR A 47 1.79 2.27 -0.74
CA THR A 47 3.18 2.26 -1.19
C THR A 47 3.86 3.50 -0.63
N VAL A 48 4.92 3.33 0.15
CA VAL A 48 5.70 4.41 0.76
C VAL A 48 7.07 4.47 0.09
N ASP A 49 7.47 5.67 -0.33
CA ASP A 49 8.75 5.95 -1.02
C ASP A 49 8.99 5.11 -2.29
N GLY A 50 7.92 4.50 -2.84
CA GLY A 50 8.00 3.60 -4.00
C GLY A 50 8.62 2.22 -3.73
N THR A 51 9.07 1.95 -2.50
CA THR A 51 9.84 0.74 -2.17
C THR A 51 9.21 -0.11 -1.06
N ALA A 52 8.45 0.50 -0.17
CA ALA A 52 7.76 -0.20 0.91
C ALA A 52 6.28 -0.32 0.58
N GLU A 53 5.77 -1.54 0.44
CA GLU A 53 4.37 -1.78 0.12
C GLU A 53 3.69 -2.58 1.23
N GLY A 54 2.46 -2.22 1.56
CA GLY A 54 1.68 -2.93 2.56
C GLY A 54 0.19 -2.84 2.29
N VAL A 55 -0.53 -3.87 2.69
CA VAL A 55 -2.00 -3.89 2.60
C VAL A 55 -2.57 -3.35 3.89
N ILE A 56 -3.47 -2.38 3.81
CA ILE A 56 -4.19 -1.82 4.97
C ILE A 56 -5.06 -2.91 5.59
N GLN A 57 -4.77 -3.26 6.85
CA GLN A 57 -5.49 -4.25 7.65
C GLN A 57 -6.57 -3.61 8.53
N SER A 58 -6.26 -2.46 9.13
CA SER A 58 -7.19 -1.68 9.93
C SER A 58 -6.94 -0.18 9.77
N ILE A 59 -8.00 0.59 10.04
CA ILE A 59 -7.95 2.05 10.12
C ILE A 59 -8.17 2.39 11.58
N ASP A 60 -7.10 2.71 12.28
CA ASP A 60 -7.13 2.99 13.72
C ASP A 60 -7.65 4.41 13.97
N SER A 61 -7.30 5.37 13.11
CA SER A 61 -7.83 6.73 13.17
C SER A 61 -7.66 7.50 11.85
N ALA A 62 -8.13 8.76 11.82
CA ALA A 62 -7.92 9.69 10.70
C ALA A 62 -6.45 9.97 10.37
N THR A 63 -5.50 9.56 11.23
CA THR A 63 -4.05 9.79 11.07
C THR A 63 -3.23 8.53 11.31
N GLN A 64 -3.85 7.37 11.52
CA GLN A 64 -3.15 6.12 11.78
C GLN A 64 -3.81 4.92 11.10
N LEU A 65 -3.00 4.09 10.47
CA LEU A 65 -3.39 2.84 9.81
C LEU A 65 -2.47 1.72 10.28
N THR A 66 -2.96 0.49 10.22
CA THR A 66 -2.13 -0.71 10.37
C THR A 66 -2.08 -1.47 9.05
N ILE A 67 -0.88 -1.88 8.63
CA ILE A 67 -0.62 -2.55 7.35
C ILE A 67 0.04 -3.93 7.54
N THR A 68 0.11 -4.72 6.49
CA THR A 68 0.92 -5.96 6.47
C THR A 68 2.41 -5.64 6.48
N LYS A 69 3.21 -6.54 7.07
CA LYS A 69 4.66 -6.35 7.26
C LYS A 69 5.52 -7.12 6.26
N GLU A 70 4.92 -8.00 5.47
CA GLU A 70 5.60 -8.98 4.61
C GLU A 70 6.53 -8.34 3.56
N HIS A 71 6.25 -7.10 3.15
CA HIS A 71 7.02 -6.35 2.17
C HIS A 71 7.54 -5.01 2.71
N LEU A 72 7.64 -4.88 4.04
CA LEU A 72 8.27 -3.73 4.68
C LEU A 72 9.79 -3.90 4.73
N PRO A 73 10.55 -2.80 4.61
CA PRO A 73 12.01 -2.84 4.76
C PRO A 73 12.40 -3.21 6.20
N ALA A 74 13.66 -3.58 6.40
CA ALA A 74 14.19 -3.94 7.72
C ALA A 74 14.37 -2.75 8.68
N SER A 75 13.99 -1.54 8.28
CA SER A 75 14.21 -0.30 9.03
C SER A 75 12.96 0.59 8.95
N ASP A 76 12.68 1.31 10.03
CA ASP A 76 11.57 2.27 10.07
C ASP A 76 11.71 3.35 9.00
N ILE A 77 10.57 3.78 8.48
CA ILE A 77 10.50 4.85 7.48
C ILE A 77 9.96 6.09 8.18
N SER A 78 10.58 7.25 7.94
CA SER A 78 10.15 8.51 8.52
C SER A 78 10.10 9.59 7.45
N ASP A 79 9.04 10.41 7.50
CA ASP A 79 8.81 11.56 6.64
C ASP A 79 8.93 11.25 5.15
N LYS A 80 8.28 10.16 4.70
CA LYS A 80 8.29 9.77 3.28
C LYS A 80 6.92 9.88 2.63
N GLY A 81 6.94 10.25 1.35
CA GLY A 81 5.75 10.30 0.51
C GLY A 81 5.09 8.92 0.40
N TYR A 82 3.76 8.90 0.36
CA TYR A 82 2.99 7.67 0.22
C TYR A 82 1.95 7.78 -0.88
N VAL A 83 1.56 6.62 -1.41
CA VAL A 83 0.52 6.46 -2.41
C VAL A 83 -0.41 5.35 -1.95
N ILE A 84 -1.71 5.63 -1.83
CA ILE A 84 -2.73 4.59 -1.62
C ILE A 84 -3.35 4.26 -2.96
N SER A 85 -3.40 2.97 -3.31
CA SER A 85 -3.96 2.46 -4.56
C SER A 85 -4.99 1.36 -4.29
N GLU A 86 -5.99 1.27 -5.17
CA GLU A 86 -6.97 0.18 -5.21
C GLU A 86 -6.47 -1.00 -6.05
N LYS A 87 -5.15 -1.18 -6.14
CA LYS A 87 -4.54 -2.29 -6.87
C LYS A 87 -5.16 -3.62 -6.38
N PRO A 88 -5.60 -4.51 -7.29
CA PRO A 88 -6.17 -5.78 -6.90
C PRO A 88 -5.15 -6.56 -6.06
N LYS A 89 -5.55 -7.03 -4.88
CA LYS A 89 -4.73 -7.83 -3.94
C LYS A 89 -3.87 -8.91 -4.63
N SER A 90 -4.36 -9.45 -5.75
CA SER A 90 -3.66 -10.45 -6.57
C SER A 90 -2.31 -9.99 -7.15
N THR A 91 -2.02 -8.69 -7.24
CA THR A 91 -0.72 -8.20 -7.76
C THR A 91 0.33 -7.99 -6.67
N LEU A 92 -0.04 -7.97 -5.37
CA LEU A 92 0.95 -8.03 -4.28
C LEU A 92 1.39 -9.46 -3.99
N PHE A 93 0.44 -10.40 -4.07
CA PHE A 93 0.69 -11.83 -3.81
C PHE A 93 1.16 -12.60 -5.03
N ASP A 94 1.42 -11.93 -6.16
CA ASP A 94 2.02 -12.61 -7.31
C ASP A 94 3.54 -12.75 -7.12
N SER A 95 3.93 -13.71 -6.29
CA SER A 95 5.28 -14.26 -6.29
C SER A 95 5.64 -14.96 -7.61
N LYS A 96 4.76 -14.94 -8.64
CA LYS A 96 5.03 -15.46 -9.99
C LYS A 96 5.30 -14.39 -11.05
N TYR A 97 5.67 -13.17 -10.65
CA TYR A 97 6.37 -12.24 -11.55
C TYR A 97 7.87 -12.15 -11.23
N SER A 98 8.48 -13.26 -10.80
CA SER A 98 9.86 -13.52 -11.21
C SER A 98 9.83 -13.71 -12.72
N ALA A 99 10.56 -12.90 -13.46
CA ALA A 99 10.81 -13.06 -14.90
C ALA A 99 11.67 -14.31 -15.21
N GLY A 100 11.38 -15.44 -14.56
CA GLY A 100 12.21 -16.65 -14.56
C GLY A 100 11.44 -17.97 -14.47
N ASP A 101 10.15 -17.98 -14.19
CA ASP A 101 9.39 -19.24 -14.20
C ASP A 101 8.88 -19.53 -15.61
N ILE A 102 9.74 -20.27 -16.32
CA ILE A 102 9.49 -20.95 -17.59
C ILE A 102 8.22 -21.79 -17.44
N PHE A 103 7.13 -21.34 -18.05
CA PHE A 103 5.95 -22.17 -18.26
C PHE A 103 6.08 -22.91 -19.60
N GLY A 104 6.45 -24.19 -19.53
CA GLY A 104 6.21 -25.15 -20.60
C GLY A 104 7.45 -25.80 -21.20
N VAL A 105 7.94 -26.86 -20.55
CA VAL A 105 8.39 -28.07 -21.27
C VAL A 105 7.83 -29.26 -20.49
N ASP A 106 6.70 -29.77 -20.98
CA ASP A 106 6.35 -31.18 -20.87
C ASP A 106 6.64 -31.77 -22.26
N GLU A 107 7.80 -32.43 -22.39
CA GLU A 107 8.09 -33.52 -23.33
C GLU A 107 9.10 -34.48 -22.67
#